data_AF-A0A2A4U9E5-F1
#
_entry.id   AF-A0A2A4U9E5-F1
#
_cell.length_a   1.000
_cell.length_b   1.000
_cell.length_c   1.000
_cell.angle_alpha   90.00
_cell.angle_beta   90.00
_cell.angle_gamma   90.00
#
_symmetry.space_group_name_H-M   'P 1'
#
loop_
_entity.id
_entity.type
_entity.pdbx_description
1 polymer ?
#
loop_
_entity_poly.entity_id
_entity_poly.type
_entity_poly.pdbx_seq_one_letter_code
_entity_poly.pdbx_strand_id
1 'polypeptide(L)'
;MLSINDQAAVHIGPIGSSKVPKKFIKTIEDALQILAKSMRNDAECNASFIKLSGKKRFRELFDDPNIWLNYDPDNTGRLWGWVIPAGHPKDVVLSQYTLNMGRWTVAATIVHELAHLNGAPGAGSHEAELRVKECRMKSALGPYEPGVTG
;
A
#
# COMPACT_ATOMS: atom_id res chain seq x y z
N MET A 1 7.35 6.39 -8.94
CA MET A 1 6.81 5.13 -8.40
C MET A 1 7.38 4.95 -7.01
N LEU A 2 6.62 4.37 -6.07
CA LEU A 2 7.05 4.08 -4.70
C LEU A 2 8.42 3.39 -4.66
N SER A 3 9.22 3.72 -3.65
CA SER A 3 10.56 3.14 -3.45
C SER A 3 10.51 1.98 -2.47
N ILE A 4 11.24 0.89 -2.75
CA ILE A 4 11.34 -0.25 -1.83
C ILE A 4 12.54 -0.02 -0.91
N ASN A 5 12.33 -0.08 0.40
CA ASN A 5 13.42 0.05 1.37
C ASN A 5 14.17 -1.28 1.51
N ASP A 6 14.96 -1.65 0.51
CA ASP A 6 15.73 -2.90 0.48
C ASP A 6 17.11 -2.79 1.16
N GLN A 7 17.93 -3.83 1.03
CA GLN A 7 19.27 -3.88 1.64
C GLN A 7 20.27 -2.87 1.03
N ALA A 8 20.01 -2.35 -0.16
CA ALA A 8 20.85 -1.36 -0.82
C ALA A 8 20.38 0.09 -0.54
N ALA A 9 19.11 0.27 -0.16
CA ALA A 9 18.56 1.56 0.18
C ALA A 9 19.25 2.17 1.41
N VAL A 10 19.42 3.49 1.42
CA VAL A 10 19.93 4.26 2.59
C VAL A 10 18.82 4.73 3.53
N HIS A 11 17.56 4.47 3.19
CA HIS A 11 16.39 4.96 3.91
C HIS A 11 16.22 4.36 5.31
N ILE A 12 15.87 5.18 6.30
CA ILE A 12 15.57 4.73 7.67
C ILE A 12 14.06 4.88 7.88
N GLY A 13 13.37 3.74 7.99
CA GLY A 13 11.93 3.71 8.21
C GLY A 13 11.53 3.99 9.67
N PRO A 14 10.22 3.94 9.98
CA PRO A 14 9.73 4.13 11.34
C PRO A 14 10.23 3.06 12.31
N ILE A 15 10.26 3.39 13.61
CA ILE A 15 10.60 2.43 14.69
C ILE A 15 9.67 1.21 14.59
N GLY A 16 10.25 0.01 14.72
CA GLY A 16 9.52 -1.26 14.56
C GLY A 16 9.43 -1.74 13.11
N SER A 17 9.86 -0.94 12.13
CA SER A 17 10.07 -1.40 10.76
C SER A 17 11.55 -1.66 10.47
N SER A 18 11.79 -2.35 9.35
CA SER A 18 13.13 -2.71 8.89
C SER A 18 13.18 -2.74 7.37
N LYS A 19 14.38 -3.03 6.84
CA LYS A 19 14.59 -3.24 5.41
C LYS A 19 13.82 -4.45 4.91
N VAL A 20 13.25 -4.36 3.71
CA VAL A 20 12.57 -5.46 3.07
C VAL A 20 13.56 -6.61 2.79
N PRO A 21 13.27 -7.84 3.24
CA PRO A 21 14.07 -9.02 2.92
C PRO A 21 14.02 -9.37 1.44
N LYS A 22 15.14 -9.82 0.87
CA LYS A 22 15.26 -10.20 -0.56
C LYS A 22 14.14 -11.13 -1.05
N LYS A 23 13.69 -12.07 -0.20
CA LYS A 23 12.62 -13.04 -0.53
C LYS A 23 11.26 -12.39 -0.85
N PHE A 24 11.02 -11.16 -0.40
CA PHE A 24 9.75 -10.47 -0.62
C PHE A 24 9.80 -9.38 -1.69
N ILE A 25 11.00 -9.02 -2.18
CA ILE A 25 11.17 -7.96 -3.19
C ILE A 25 10.33 -8.24 -4.42
N LYS A 26 10.43 -9.45 -4.99
CA LYS A 26 9.66 -9.82 -6.18
C LYS A 26 8.14 -9.74 -5.97
N THR A 27 7.65 -10.11 -4.79
CA THR A 27 6.22 -10.01 -4.44
C THR A 27 5.75 -8.55 -4.42
N ILE A 28 6.57 -7.65 -3.88
CA ILE A 28 6.28 -6.21 -3.86
C ILE A 28 6.36 -5.62 -5.26
N GLU A 29 7.39 -5.97 -6.05
CA GLU A 29 7.51 -5.54 -7.44
C GLU A 29 6.29 -5.96 -8.27
N ASP A 30 5.83 -7.20 -8.13
CA ASP A 30 4.63 -7.68 -8.81
C ASP A 30 3.37 -6.92 -8.36
N ALA A 31 3.26 -6.59 -7.08
CA ALA A 31 2.18 -5.76 -6.57
C ALA A 31 2.23 -4.34 -7.18
N LEU A 32 3.41 -3.72 -7.25
CA LEU A 32 3.59 -2.41 -7.88
C LEU A 32 3.24 -2.46 -9.37
N GLN A 33 3.57 -3.54 -10.08
CA GLN A 33 3.19 -3.72 -11.48
C GLN A 33 1.68 -3.84 -11.67
N ILE A 34 0.98 -4.59 -10.79
CA ILE A 34 -0.49 -4.65 -10.77
C ILE A 34 -1.07 -3.24 -10.61
N LEU A 35 -0.59 -2.47 -9.63
CA LEU A 35 -1.07 -1.11 -9.38
C LEU A 35 -0.78 -0.17 -10.57
N ALA A 36 0.41 -0.27 -11.16
CA ALA A 36 0.81 0.52 -12.31
C ALA A 36 -0.08 0.28 -13.53
N LYS A 37 -0.45 -0.98 -13.79
CA LYS A 37 -1.28 -1.35 -14.95
C LYS A 37 -2.77 -1.07 -14.72
N SER A 38 -3.29 -1.38 -13.53
CA SER A 38 -4.73 -1.42 -13.31
C SER A 38 -5.30 -0.16 -12.66
N MET A 39 -4.51 0.61 -11.89
CA MET A 39 -5.04 1.69 -11.04
C MET A 39 -4.41 3.05 -11.27
N ARG A 40 -3.13 3.09 -11.66
CA ARG A 40 -2.36 4.34 -11.81
C ARG A 40 -3.12 5.40 -12.61
N ASN A 41 -3.74 5.02 -13.73
CA ASN A 41 -4.50 5.93 -14.58
C ASN A 41 -6.01 5.74 -14.51
N ASP A 42 -6.50 4.92 -13.58
CA ASP A 42 -7.93 4.68 -13.44
C ASP A 42 -8.64 5.93 -12.90
N ALA A 43 -9.66 6.39 -13.62
CA ALA A 43 -10.31 7.67 -13.31
C ALA A 43 -11.09 7.59 -11.99
N GLU A 44 -11.75 6.46 -11.71
CA GLU A 44 -12.57 6.26 -10.51
C GLU A 44 -11.69 6.19 -9.26
N CYS A 45 -10.61 5.42 -9.31
CA CYS A 45 -9.62 5.30 -8.25
C CYS A 45 -8.93 6.64 -7.96
N ASN A 46 -8.53 7.37 -8.99
CA ASN A 46 -7.92 8.68 -8.79
C ASN A 46 -8.92 9.69 -8.19
N ALA A 47 -10.16 9.71 -8.67
CA ALA A 47 -11.21 10.59 -8.15
C ALA A 47 -11.60 10.26 -6.70
N SER A 48 -11.61 8.97 -6.33
CA SER A 48 -11.92 8.55 -4.96
C SER A 48 -10.86 9.03 -3.96
N PHE A 49 -9.58 8.99 -4.34
CA PHE A 49 -8.49 9.49 -3.51
C PHE A 49 -8.57 11.01 -3.28
N ILE A 50 -9.00 11.80 -4.27
CA ILE A 50 -9.21 13.26 -4.10
C ILE A 50 -10.24 13.57 -3.00
N LYS A 51 -11.18 12.67 -2.70
CA LYS A 51 -12.20 12.90 -1.67
C LYS A 51 -11.59 12.97 -0.26
N LEU A 52 -10.44 12.33 -0.04
CA LEU A 52 -9.73 12.34 1.24
C LEU A 52 -9.20 13.75 1.59
N SER A 53 -8.83 13.95 2.85
CA SER A 53 -8.40 15.27 3.36
C SER A 53 -7.09 15.76 2.73
N GLY A 54 -6.21 14.86 2.32
CA GLY A 54 -4.95 15.17 1.63
C GLY A 54 -5.11 15.61 0.17
N LYS A 55 -6.29 15.45 -0.44
CA LYS A 55 -6.65 15.91 -1.80
C LYS A 55 -5.75 15.44 -2.95
N LYS A 56 -4.87 14.46 -2.73
CA LYS A 56 -4.06 13.87 -3.80
C LYS A 56 -4.82 12.78 -4.51
N ARG A 57 -4.55 12.59 -5.80
CA ARG A 57 -4.96 11.40 -6.55
C ARG A 57 -4.12 10.19 -6.16
N PHE A 58 -4.64 8.99 -6.41
CA PHE A 58 -3.87 7.75 -6.25
C PHE A 58 -2.53 7.81 -6.99
N ARG A 59 -2.54 8.23 -8.26
CA ARG A 59 -1.33 8.34 -9.08
C ARG A 59 -0.27 9.26 -8.48
N GLU A 60 -0.68 10.33 -7.82
CA GLU A 60 0.24 11.31 -7.26
C GLU A 60 0.98 10.75 -6.05
N LEU A 61 0.35 9.84 -5.31
CA LEU A 61 0.98 9.10 -4.22
C LEU A 61 1.81 7.93 -4.76
N PHE A 62 1.22 7.13 -5.65
CA PHE A 62 1.88 5.96 -6.24
C PHE A 62 3.16 6.35 -7.00
N ASP A 63 3.16 7.48 -7.70
CA ASP A 63 4.31 7.95 -8.46
C ASP A 63 5.35 8.69 -7.62
N ASP A 64 5.09 9.00 -6.34
CA ASP A 64 6.03 9.71 -5.48
C ASP A 64 7.19 8.77 -5.05
N PRO A 65 8.42 8.98 -5.56
CA PRO A 65 9.56 8.14 -5.20
C PRO A 65 10.03 8.37 -3.77
N ASN A 66 9.53 9.41 -3.10
CA ASN A 66 9.86 9.67 -1.70
C ASN A 66 8.97 8.86 -0.75
N ILE A 67 7.94 8.17 -1.23
CA ILE A 67 7.18 7.23 -0.39
C ILE A 67 7.88 5.88 -0.42
N TRP A 68 8.27 5.41 0.76
CA TRP A 68 9.04 4.18 0.97
C TRP A 68 8.18 3.04 1.50
N LEU A 69 8.39 1.85 0.94
CA LEU A 69 7.83 0.59 1.42
C LEU A 69 8.85 -0.08 2.36
N ASN A 70 8.48 -0.18 3.63
CA ASN A 70 9.25 -0.81 4.70
C ASN A 70 8.63 -2.16 5.08
N TYR A 71 9.35 -2.91 5.92
CA TYR A 71 8.95 -4.24 6.35
C TYR A 71 8.78 -4.32 7.87
N ASP A 72 7.66 -4.89 8.32
CA ASP A 72 7.40 -5.23 9.72
C ASP A 72 7.63 -6.75 9.92
N PRO A 73 8.72 -7.15 10.61
CA PRO A 73 9.05 -8.55 10.84
C PRO A 73 8.21 -9.21 11.94
N ASP A 74 7.67 -8.45 12.88
CA ASP A 74 7.07 -8.97 14.11
C ASP A 74 5.58 -9.27 13.92
N ASN A 75 4.94 -8.62 12.96
CA ASN A 75 3.53 -8.83 12.67
C ASN A 75 3.28 -9.98 11.69
N THR A 76 3.03 -11.16 12.26
CA THR A 76 2.84 -12.43 11.52
C THR A 76 1.37 -12.88 11.41
N GLY A 77 0.40 -12.07 11.82
CA GLY A 77 -1.01 -12.50 11.72
C GLY A 77 -2.09 -11.52 12.18
N ARG A 78 -1.77 -10.24 12.45
CA ARG A 78 -2.74 -9.31 13.05
C ARG A 78 -3.12 -8.15 12.13
N LEU A 79 -2.14 -7.42 11.61
CA LEU A 79 -2.37 -6.27 10.74
C LEU A 79 -1.75 -6.51 9.38
N TRP A 80 -2.31 -5.93 8.33
CA TRP A 80 -1.82 -6.12 6.98
C TRP A 80 -0.67 -5.16 6.65
N GLY A 81 -0.78 -3.92 7.09
CA GLY A 81 0.24 -2.89 7.00
C GLY A 81 -0.06 -1.81 8.03
N TRP A 82 0.76 -0.77 8.02
CA TRP A 82 0.52 0.43 8.80
C TRP A 82 1.33 1.62 8.28
N VAL A 83 0.89 2.81 8.68
CA VAL A 83 1.55 4.10 8.45
C VAL A 83 1.55 4.93 9.73
N ILE A 84 2.47 5.89 9.85
CA ILE A 84 2.46 6.88 10.94
C ILE A 84 2.53 8.29 10.32
N PRO A 85 1.43 8.84 9.77
CA PRO A 85 1.49 10.05 8.95
C PRO A 85 2.07 11.28 9.68
N ALA A 86 1.92 11.36 11.00
CA ALA A 86 2.39 12.49 11.80
C ALA A 86 3.92 12.54 11.99
N GLY A 87 4.60 11.38 11.99
CA GLY A 87 6.06 11.29 12.19
C GLY A 87 6.81 10.78 10.97
N HIS A 88 6.12 10.00 10.12
CA HIS A 88 6.64 9.34 8.95
C HIS A 88 5.62 9.44 7.79
N PRO A 89 5.36 10.66 7.26
CA PRO A 89 4.35 10.92 6.22
C PRO A 89 4.67 10.30 4.85
N LYS A 90 5.80 9.61 4.76
CA LYS A 90 6.41 9.07 3.55
C LYS A 90 6.77 7.60 3.70
N ASP A 91 6.24 6.93 4.70
CA ASP A 91 6.52 5.53 4.97
C ASP A 91 5.24 4.73 5.02
N VAL A 92 5.22 3.65 4.25
CA VAL A 92 4.26 2.56 4.34
C VAL A 92 5.01 1.34 4.85
N VAL A 93 4.47 0.67 5.84
CA VAL A 93 5.06 -0.55 6.39
C VAL A 93 4.17 -1.74 6.03
N LEU A 94 4.77 -2.75 5.40
CA LEU A 94 4.12 -3.99 5.01
C LEU A 94 4.46 -5.09 6.01
N SER A 95 3.44 -5.75 6.56
CA SER A 95 3.64 -6.85 7.48
C SER A 95 4.20 -8.11 6.81
N GLN A 96 4.94 -8.92 7.56
CA GLN A 96 5.29 -10.27 7.14
C GLN A 96 4.07 -11.09 6.76
N TYR A 97 2.96 -10.96 7.50
CA TYR A 97 1.71 -11.64 7.20
C TYR A 97 1.21 -11.35 5.78
N THR A 98 1.05 -10.08 5.43
CA THR A 98 0.60 -9.66 4.09
C THR A 98 1.56 -10.08 2.99
N LEU A 99 2.86 -9.95 3.21
CA LEU A 99 3.87 -10.34 2.22
C LEU A 99 3.81 -11.84 1.91
N ASN A 100 3.49 -12.68 2.90
CA ASN A 100 3.30 -14.12 2.71
C ASN A 100 1.99 -14.47 1.97
N MET A 101 0.96 -13.61 2.03
CA MET A 101 -0.30 -13.83 1.30
C MET A 101 -0.17 -13.58 -0.22
N GLY A 102 0.89 -12.88 -0.65
CA GLY A 102 1.22 -12.69 -2.06
C GLY A 102 0.79 -11.35 -2.66
N ARG A 103 1.14 -11.17 -3.95
CA ARG A 103 1.14 -9.88 -4.65
C ARG A 103 -0.19 -9.12 -4.65
N TRP A 104 -1.33 -9.82 -4.74
CA TRP A 104 -2.65 -9.17 -4.76
C TRP A 104 -2.99 -8.56 -3.41
N THR A 105 -2.69 -9.28 -2.32
CA THR A 105 -2.81 -8.77 -0.95
C THR A 105 -1.91 -7.58 -0.72
N VAL A 106 -0.65 -7.69 -1.13
CA VAL A 106 0.31 -6.59 -1.01
C VAL A 106 -0.17 -5.35 -1.77
N ALA A 107 -0.67 -5.50 -3.00
CA ALA A 107 -1.16 -4.38 -3.80
C ALA A 107 -2.32 -3.64 -3.10
N ALA A 108 -3.30 -4.36 -2.56
CA ALA A 108 -4.40 -3.71 -1.85
C ALA A 108 -4.00 -3.12 -0.51
N THR A 109 -3.09 -3.76 0.22
CA THR A 109 -2.50 -3.15 1.42
C THR A 109 -1.82 -1.84 1.05
N ILE A 110 -1.04 -1.77 -0.04
CA ILE A 110 -0.44 -0.51 -0.49
C ILE A 110 -1.52 0.54 -0.79
N VAL A 111 -2.60 0.20 -1.51
CA VAL A 111 -3.70 1.15 -1.75
C VAL A 111 -4.33 1.65 -0.44
N HIS A 112 -4.57 0.75 0.50
CA HIS A 112 -5.12 1.08 1.82
C HIS A 112 -4.21 2.03 2.59
N GLU A 113 -2.93 1.71 2.70
CA GLU A 113 -1.96 2.53 3.44
C GLU A 113 -1.72 3.89 2.76
N LEU A 114 -1.71 3.95 1.43
CA LEU A 114 -1.66 5.23 0.71
C LEU A 114 -2.90 6.10 0.98
N ALA A 115 -4.08 5.51 1.20
CA ALA A 115 -5.25 6.26 1.59
C ALA A 115 -5.06 6.92 2.97
N HIS A 116 -4.44 6.22 3.92
CA HIS A 116 -4.08 6.80 5.22
C HIS A 116 -3.03 7.92 5.09
N LEU A 117 -1.99 7.76 4.26
CA LEU A 117 -1.06 8.86 3.97
C LEU A 117 -1.74 10.07 3.30
N ASN A 118 -2.84 9.83 2.60
CA ASN A 118 -3.69 10.88 2.02
C ASN A 118 -4.78 11.39 3.00
N GLY A 119 -4.67 11.03 4.28
CA GLY A 119 -5.50 11.58 5.34
C GLY A 119 -6.84 10.88 5.56
N ALA A 120 -6.98 9.62 5.13
CA ALA A 120 -8.04 8.75 5.64
C ALA A 120 -7.80 8.48 7.15
N PRO A 121 -8.78 8.72 8.04
CA PRO A 121 -8.62 8.45 9.47
C PRO A 121 -8.39 6.96 9.75
N GLY A 122 -7.63 6.66 10.80
CA GLY A 122 -7.55 5.30 11.36
C GLY A 122 -8.73 5.00 12.30
N ALA A 123 -8.63 3.88 13.03
CA ALA A 123 -9.47 3.52 14.19
C ALA A 123 -10.99 3.75 14.02
N GLY A 124 -11.69 2.78 13.42
CA GLY A 124 -13.16 2.79 13.32
C GLY A 124 -13.73 3.52 12.10
N SER A 125 -12.88 4.22 11.33
CA SER A 125 -13.22 4.70 9.99
C SER A 125 -13.06 3.58 8.96
N HIS A 126 -13.89 3.61 7.91
CA HIS A 126 -13.82 2.67 6.77
C HIS A 126 -13.39 3.34 5.46
N GLU A 127 -12.83 4.54 5.53
CA GLU A 127 -12.48 5.31 4.33
C GLU A 127 -11.35 4.66 3.54
N ALA A 128 -10.35 4.08 4.19
CA ALA A 128 -9.25 3.39 3.51
C ALA A 128 -9.74 2.11 2.80
N GLU A 129 -10.59 1.33 3.45
CA GLU A 129 -11.24 0.15 2.87
C GLU A 129 -12.17 0.51 1.72
N LEU A 130 -12.84 1.67 1.81
CA LEU A 130 -13.65 2.19 0.72
C LEU A 130 -12.79 2.52 -0.51
N ARG A 131 -11.59 3.08 -0.32
CA ARG A 131 -10.66 3.31 -1.44
C ARG A 131 -10.20 2.01 -2.09
N VAL A 132 -9.90 0.97 -1.30
CA VAL A 132 -9.59 -0.38 -1.84
C VAL A 132 -10.74 -0.89 -2.71
N LYS A 133 -12.00 -0.70 -2.27
CA LYS A 133 -13.19 -1.09 -3.04
C LYS A 133 -13.33 -0.25 -4.33
N GLU A 134 -13.23 1.07 -4.24
CA GLU A 134 -13.39 1.98 -5.38
C GLU A 134 -12.25 1.82 -6.41
N CYS A 135 -11.06 1.39 -5.98
CA CYS A 135 -9.95 1.01 -6.86
C CYS A 135 -10.02 -0.46 -7.31
N ARG A 136 -11.18 -1.11 -7.18
CA ARG A 136 -11.47 -2.47 -7.70
C ARG A 136 -10.57 -3.58 -7.15
N MET A 137 -10.09 -3.41 -5.91
CA MET A 137 -9.25 -4.40 -5.22
C MET A 137 -10.02 -5.28 -4.23
N LYS A 138 -11.35 -5.17 -4.18
CA LYS A 138 -12.23 -5.98 -3.32
C LYS A 138 -13.06 -6.93 -4.17
N SER A 139 -13.04 -8.24 -3.88
CA SER A 139 -13.93 -9.23 -4.53
C SER A 139 -15.09 -9.64 -3.63
N ALA A 140 -16.08 -10.30 -4.22
CA ALA A 140 -17.25 -10.82 -3.51
C ALA A 140 -16.96 -12.05 -2.62
N LEU A 141 -15.80 -12.71 -2.78
CA LEU A 141 -15.43 -13.94 -2.05
C LEU A 141 -14.42 -13.71 -0.91
N GLY A 142 -14.16 -12.44 -0.57
CA GLY A 142 -13.09 -12.04 0.33
C GLY A 142 -12.15 -11.07 -0.38
N PRO A 143 -10.96 -10.78 0.16
CA PRO A 143 -10.03 -9.94 -0.55
C PRO A 143 -9.51 -10.74 -1.77
N TYR A 144 -9.73 -10.18 -2.97
CA TYR A 144 -9.15 -10.48 -4.30
C TYR A 144 -9.95 -11.35 -5.29
N GLU A 145 -10.14 -10.82 -6.50
CA GLU A 145 -10.55 -11.57 -7.69
C GLU A 145 -9.28 -11.98 -8.45
N PRO A 146 -9.07 -13.28 -8.72
CA PRO A 146 -8.03 -13.75 -9.63
C PRO A 146 -8.18 -13.23 -11.07
N GLY A 147 -9.32 -12.60 -11.40
CA GLY A 147 -9.69 -12.12 -12.74
C GLY A 147 -9.24 -10.69 -13.06
N VAL A 148 -8.66 -9.94 -12.12
CA VAL A 148 -7.95 -8.70 -12.46
C VAL A 148 -6.70 -9.11 -13.24
N THR A 149 -6.83 -9.09 -14.57
CA THR A 149 -5.73 -9.34 -15.48
C THR A 149 -4.92 -8.06 -15.62
N GLY A 150 -3.70 -8.11 -15.10
CA GLY A 150 -2.60 -7.18 -15.37
C GLY A 150 -1.37 -7.98 -15.72
#